data_AF-A0A0M9E8Q9-F1
#
_entry.id   AF-A0A0M9E8Q9-F1
#
_cell.length_a   1.000
_cell.length_b   1.000
_cell.length_c   1.000
_cell.angle_alpha   90.00
_cell.angle_beta   90.00
_cell.angle_gamma   90.00
#
_symmetry.space_group_name_H-M   'P 1'
#
loop_
_entity.id
_entity.type
_entity.pdbx_description
1 polymer ?
#
loop_
_entity_poly.entity_id
_entity_poly.type
_entity_poly.pdbx_seq_one_letter_code
_entity_poly.pdbx_strand_id
1 'polypeptide(L)'
;MPLNMLFQLVNALSEIKTLRGLLNICSYCKKIRDKDGNWQRIEKYIQDRSEAKFSHGMCDDCCKKFYPAVYEKVKGTIKNKV
;
A
#
# COMPACT_ATOMS: atom_id res chain seq x y z
N MET A 1 -25.27 -1.57 35.58
CA MET A 1 -24.72 -2.21 34.37
C MET A 1 -23.58 -1.34 33.80
N PRO A 2 -22.31 -1.65 34.12
CA PRO A 2 -21.14 -0.79 33.84
C PRO A 2 -20.54 -0.96 32.43
N LEU A 3 -21.27 -1.56 31.48
CA LEU A 3 -20.75 -1.90 30.16
C LEU A 3 -20.79 -0.74 29.14
N ASN A 4 -21.51 0.34 29.46
CA ASN A 4 -21.73 1.46 28.54
C ASN A 4 -20.44 2.19 28.15
N MET A 5 -19.50 2.33 29.09
CA MET A 5 -18.24 3.05 28.86
C MET A 5 -17.27 2.27 27.98
N LEU A 6 -17.25 0.93 28.11
CA LEU A 6 -16.46 0.06 27.24
C LEU A 6 -17.00 0.11 25.80
N PHE A 7 -18.32 0.07 25.65
CA PHE A 7 -18.96 0.13 24.34
C PHE A 7 -18.72 1.48 23.63
N GLN A 8 -18.75 2.59 24.37
CA GLN A 8 -18.42 3.92 23.84
C GLN A 8 -16.95 4.03 23.42
N LEU A 9 -16.02 3.47 24.20
CA LEU A 9 -14.60 3.41 23.83
C LEU A 9 -14.36 2.57 22.57
N VAL A 10 -14.98 1.39 22.50
CA VAL A 10 -14.86 0.51 21.32
C VAL A 10 -15.47 1.17 20.08
N ASN A 11 -16.62 1.83 20.20
CA ASN A 11 -17.26 2.54 19.08
C ASN A 11 -16.47 3.76 18.64
N ALA A 12 -15.95 4.57 19.57
CA ALA A 12 -15.08 5.68 19.22
C ALA A 12 -13.81 5.19 18.50
N LEU A 13 -13.20 4.09 18.96
CA LEU A 13 -12.06 3.46 18.27
C LEU A 13 -12.44 2.91 16.88
N SER A 14 -13.68 2.46 16.69
CA SER A 14 -14.19 1.94 15.42
C SER A 14 -14.50 3.06 14.42
N GLU A 15 -15.20 4.13 14.82
CA GLU A 15 -15.48 5.32 13.99
C GLU A 15 -14.22 6.07 13.59
N ILE A 16 -13.20 6.10 14.47
CA ILE A 16 -11.88 6.65 14.15
C ILE A 16 -11.23 5.90 12.98
N LYS A 17 -11.50 4.60 12.77
CA LYS A 17 -10.89 3.84 11.65
C LYS A 17 -11.50 4.22 10.30
N THR A 18 -12.79 4.56 10.25
CA THR A 18 -13.51 4.79 8.99
C THR A 18 -13.28 6.21 8.43
N LEU A 19 -13.23 7.25 9.28
CA LEU A 19 -12.88 8.62 8.83
C LEU A 19 -11.37 8.83 8.59
N ARG A 20 -10.50 7.98 9.17
CA ARG A 20 -9.06 7.94 8.84
C ARG A 20 -8.74 7.22 7.51
N GLY A 21 -9.75 6.74 6.79
CA GLY A 21 -9.58 5.98 5.55
C GLY A 21 -9.51 6.82 4.27
N LEU A 22 -10.03 8.06 4.27
CA LEU A 22 -10.04 8.89 3.07
C LEU A 22 -8.72 9.66 2.93
N LEU A 23 -7.84 9.16 2.06
CA LEU A 23 -6.57 9.79 1.75
C LEU A 23 -6.74 10.82 0.64
N ASN A 24 -6.34 12.05 0.92
CA ASN A 24 -6.28 13.10 -0.09
C ASN A 24 -5.11 12.81 -1.04
N ILE A 25 -5.41 12.22 -2.20
CA ILE A 25 -4.42 11.91 -3.24
C ILE A 25 -4.50 12.90 -4.41
N CYS A 26 -3.36 13.15 -5.05
CA CYS A 26 -3.31 13.87 -6.31
C CYS A 26 -3.89 12.98 -7.42
N SER A 27 -4.93 13.44 -8.12
CA SER A 27 -5.56 12.66 -9.19
C SER A 27 -4.59 12.27 -10.33
N TYR A 28 -3.56 13.09 -10.57
CA TYR A 28 -2.56 12.86 -11.61
C TYR A 28 -1.40 11.95 -11.13
N CYS A 29 -0.62 12.40 -10.14
CA CYS A 29 0.60 11.70 -9.72
C CYS A 29 0.42 10.74 -8.53
N LYS A 30 -0.79 10.65 -7.97
CA LYS A 30 -1.16 9.77 -6.84
C LYS A 30 -0.39 10.00 -5.53
N LYS A 31 0.40 11.09 -5.41
CA LYS A 31 0.97 11.51 -4.13
C LYS A 31 -0.13 11.77 -3.10
N ILE A 32 0.16 11.53 -1.83
CA ILE A 32 -0.73 11.83 -0.71
C ILE A 32 -0.39 13.21 -0.14
N ARG A 33 -1.41 14.01 0.15
CA ARG A 33 -1.27 15.27 0.89
C ARG A 33 -1.32 15.00 2.39
N ASP A 34 -0.31 15.45 3.11
CA ASP A 34 -0.31 15.38 4.58
C ASP A 34 -1.11 16.52 5.23
N LYS A 35 -1.09 16.54 6.57
CA LYS A 35 -1.81 17.54 7.38
C LYS A 35 -1.19 18.94 7.27
N ASP A 36 0.11 19.00 7.04
CA ASP A 36 0.88 20.23 6.85
C ASP A 36 0.76 20.77 5.41
N GLY A 37 0.05 20.05 4.56
CA GLY A 37 -0.23 20.43 3.18
C GLY A 37 0.83 19.98 2.18
N ASN A 38 1.86 19.25 2.61
CA ASN A 38 2.94 18.75 1.75
C ASN A 38 2.50 17.49 0.99
N TRP A 39 3.10 17.30 -0.19
CA TRP A 39 2.85 16.13 -1.03
C TRP A 39 3.96 15.10 -0.90
N GLN A 40 3.61 13.88 -0.52
CA GLN A 40 4.54 12.77 -0.35
C GLN A 40 4.12 11.53 -1.14
N ARG A 41 5.09 10.64 -1.38
CA ARG A 41 4.84 9.34 -2.01
C ARG A 41 3.99 8.45 -1.10
N ILE A 42 3.19 7.58 -1.71
CA ILE A 42 2.31 6.65 -0.98
C ILE A 42 3.15 5.73 -0.09
N GLU A 43 4.27 5.23 -0.60
CA GLU A 43 5.16 4.32 0.12
C GLU A 43 5.64 4.94 1.43
N LYS A 44 6.05 6.22 1.39
CA LYS A 44 6.45 6.96 2.59
C LYS A 44 5.29 7.10 3.57
N TYR A 45 4.11 7.48 3.08
CA TYR A 45 2.93 7.62 3.93
C TYR A 45 2.58 6.32 4.69
N ILE A 46 2.71 5.18 4.02
CA ILE A 46 2.44 3.84 4.59
C ILE A 46 3.55 3.44 5.57
N GLN A 47 4.82 3.64 5.22
CA GLN A 47 5.96 3.37 6.12
C GLN A 47 5.88 4.17 7.42
N ASP A 48 5.48 5.44 7.36
CA ASP A 48 5.38 6.29 8.54
C ASP A 48 4.22 5.88 9.48
N ARG A 49 3.28 5.04 9.01
CA ARG A 49 2.02 4.70 9.72
C ARG A 49 1.80 3.21 9.92
N SER A 50 2.76 2.37 9.53
CA SER A 50 2.68 0.92 9.66
C SER A 50 4.08 0.31 9.76
N GLU A 51 4.16 -0.95 10.14
CA GLU A 51 5.42 -1.71 10.15
C GLU A 51 5.79 -2.24 8.75
N ALA A 52 5.08 -1.83 7.69
CA ALA A 52 5.29 -2.31 6.34
C ALA A 52 6.67 -1.88 5.80
N LYS A 53 7.40 -2.86 5.24
CA LYS A 53 8.65 -2.63 4.51
C LYS A 53 8.42 -2.86 3.02
N PHE A 54 8.92 -1.93 2.20
CA PHE A 54 8.84 -2.03 0.75
C PHE A 54 10.15 -2.58 0.19
N SER A 55 10.05 -3.56 -0.69
CA SER A 55 11.15 -4.03 -1.54
C SER A 55 10.93 -3.57 -2.97
N HIS A 56 12.01 -3.53 -3.76
CA HIS A 56 11.94 -3.24 -5.18
C HIS A 56 11.83 -4.56 -5.95
N GLY A 57 10.69 -4.76 -6.61
CA GLY A 57 10.43 -5.92 -7.47
C GLY A 57 9.75 -5.47 -8.76
N MET A 58 9.82 -6.30 -9.79
CA MET A 58 9.13 -6.06 -11.07
C MET A 58 8.15 -7.20 -11.31
N CYS A 59 6.90 -6.87 -11.64
CA CYS A 59 5.90 -7.89 -11.97
C CYS A 59 6.16 -8.48 -13.36
N ASP A 60 5.58 -9.67 -13.61
CA ASP A 60 5.69 -10.38 -14.88
C ASP A 60 5.34 -9.53 -16.10
N ASP A 61 4.30 -8.70 -16.02
CA ASP A 61 3.87 -7.89 -17.15
C ASP A 61 4.85 -6.76 -17.46
N CYS A 62 5.43 -6.14 -16.43
CA CYS A 62 6.51 -5.17 -16.60
C CYS A 62 7.77 -5.85 -17.16
N CYS A 63 8.13 -7.03 -16.65
CA CYS A 63 9.25 -7.80 -17.17
C CYS A 63 9.05 -8.17 -18.65
N LYS A 64 7.88 -8.69 -19.03
CA LYS A 64 7.53 -8.98 -20.44
C LYS A 64 7.63 -7.74 -21.32
N LYS A 65 7.10 -6.61 -20.85
CA LYS A 65 7.03 -5.37 -21.63
C LYS A 65 8.40 -4.74 -21.86
N PHE A 66 9.22 -4.63 -20.82
CA PHE A 66 10.50 -3.91 -20.89
C PHE A 66 11.69 -4.83 -21.17
N TYR A 67 11.59 -6.12 -20.85
CA TYR A 67 12.66 -7.11 -21.02
C TYR A 67 12.16 -8.42 -21.64
N PRO A 68 11.49 -8.40 -22.80
CA PRO A 68 10.86 -9.58 -23.40
C PRO A 68 11.85 -10.72 -23.64
N ALA A 69 13.05 -10.41 -24.12
CA ALA A 69 14.09 -11.42 -24.39
C ALA A 69 14.63 -12.12 -23.13
N VAL A 70 14.61 -11.42 -21.99
CA VAL A 70 15.02 -12.01 -20.70
C VAL A 70 13.87 -12.82 -20.12
N TYR A 71 12.62 -12.32 -20.22
CA TYR A 71 11.44 -12.99 -19.71
C TYR A 71 11.26 -14.41 -20.29
N GLU A 72 11.41 -14.56 -21.62
CA GLU A 72 11.27 -15.87 -22.27
C GLU A 72 12.34 -16.89 -21.80
N LYS A 73 13.58 -16.44 -21.59
CA LYS A 73 14.66 -17.30 -21.08
C LYS A 73 14.38 -17.75 -19.65
N VAL A 74 13.96 -16.82 -18.78
CA VAL A 74 13.69 -17.11 -17.36
C VAL A 74 12.49 -18.05 -17.20
N LYS A 75 11.42 -17.86 -17.99
CA LYS A 75 10.24 -18.73 -17.96
C LYS A 75 10.56 -20.17 -18.37
N GLY A 76 11.50 -20.35 -19.31
CA GLY A 76 12.01 -21.66 -19.71
C GLY A 76 12.79 -22.37 -18.62
N THR A 77 13.57 -21.65 -17.81
CA THR A 77 14.34 -22.23 -16.69
C THR A 77 13.45 -22.67 -15.53
N ILE A 78 12.38 -21.93 -15.22
CA ILE A 78 11.45 -22.28 -14.12
C ILE A 78 10.64 -23.54 -14.45
N LYS A 79 10.25 -23.73 -15.73
CA LYS A 79 9.51 -24.92 -16.17
C LYS A 79 10.33 -26.22 -16.11
N ASN A 80 11.66 -26.14 -16.15
CA ASN A 80 12.54 -27.31 -16.14
C ASN A 80 12.97 -27.75 -14.72
N LYS A 81 12.39 -27.17 -13.66
CA LYS A 81 12.71 -27.47 -12.25
C LYS A 81 11.55 -28.14 -11.49
N VAL A 82 10.54 -28.65 -12.21
CA VAL A 82 9.45 -29.49 -11.66
C VAL A 82 9.54 -30.88 -12.27
#